data_AF-A0A837KGI0-F1
#
_entry.id   AF-A0A837KGI0-F1
#
_cell.length_a   1.000
_cell.length_b   1.000
_cell.length_c   1.000
_cell.angle_alpha   90.00
_cell.angle_beta   90.00
_cell.angle_gamma   90.00
#
_symmetry.space_group_name_H-M   'P 1'
#
loop_
_entity.id
_entity.type
_entity.pdbx_description
1 polymer ?
#
loop_
_entity_poly.entity_id
_entity_poly.type
_entity_poly.pdbx_seq_one_letter_code
_entity_poly.pdbx_strand_id
1 'polypeptide(L)'
;MRRLFISVVCIGLLSGCGVATQGQEIHQQNTPIVDSEAPKKHPEVSKIIIQRGKEIFVSDSSLICDGLLENSMDLYTVAYRRDGKLIGTKDEKELPFLQESQPYLQGSQDEGESTQDHTYIRLVREPFIPEVGVNEFPRKDIVLFLEPTVPNDAFVGVQNPQKLKEWKIYQVEDYGIWLKKQIDLKLNLSKGL
;
A
#
# COMPACT_ATOMS: atom_id res chain seq x y z
N MET A 1 50.84 9.80 25.99
CA MET A 1 51.08 11.17 26.51
C MET A 1 51.22 12.13 25.34
N ARG A 2 50.64 13.33 25.50
CA ARG A 2 50.70 14.56 24.67
C ARG A 2 49.82 14.65 23.40
N ARG A 3 48.73 15.38 23.61
CA ARG A 3 47.95 16.19 22.67
C ARG A 3 48.83 17.31 22.08
N LEU A 4 48.51 17.81 20.89
CA LEU A 4 48.42 19.26 20.65
C LEU A 4 47.55 19.58 19.42
N PHE A 5 46.51 20.37 19.64
CA PHE A 5 45.69 21.08 18.65
C PHE A 5 46.44 22.32 18.17
N ILE A 6 46.34 22.68 16.89
CA ILE A 6 46.35 24.09 16.43
C ILE A 6 45.39 24.23 15.24
N SER A 7 44.30 24.98 15.45
CA SER A 7 43.48 25.58 14.39
C SER A 7 44.12 26.89 13.93
N VAL A 8 44.03 27.20 12.63
CA VAL A 8 44.13 28.59 12.13
C VAL A 8 43.04 28.81 11.08
N VAL A 9 42.16 29.75 11.39
CA VAL A 9 41.18 30.38 10.49
C VAL A 9 41.78 31.73 10.08
N CYS A 10 41.76 32.05 8.79
CA CYS A 10 41.89 33.44 8.32
C CYS A 10 40.84 33.74 7.24
N ILE A 11 40.02 34.74 7.55
CA ILE A 11 39.04 35.43 6.72
C ILE A 11 39.76 36.52 5.90
N GLY A 12 39.28 36.78 4.68
CA GLY A 12 39.62 37.98 3.88
C GLY A 12 38.91 37.92 2.53
N LEU A 13 37.70 38.50 2.37
CA LEU A 13 37.35 39.90 2.09
C LEU A 13 36.93 40.11 0.61
N LEU A 14 35.74 40.71 0.48
CA LEU A 14 35.03 41.18 -0.69
C LEU A 14 35.81 42.22 -1.51
N SER A 15 35.58 42.26 -2.84
CA SER A 15 35.00 43.42 -3.58
C SER A 15 35.34 43.37 -5.09
N GLY A 16 34.36 43.63 -5.95
CA GLY A 16 34.58 43.90 -7.37
C GLY A 16 33.28 44.06 -8.16
N CYS A 17 32.84 45.32 -8.31
CA CYS A 17 31.68 45.75 -9.11
C CYS A 17 31.99 45.86 -10.62
N GLY A 18 30.93 45.79 -11.44
CA GLY A 18 30.88 46.16 -12.87
C GLY A 18 30.38 44.99 -13.74
N VAL A 19 29.40 45.09 -14.64
CA VAL A 19 28.84 46.21 -15.41
C VAL A 19 27.38 45.87 -15.75
N ALA A 20 26.52 46.89 -15.81
CA ALA A 20 25.15 46.79 -16.31
C ALA A 20 25.10 46.89 -17.85
N THR A 21 24.33 46.02 -18.50
CA THR A 21 23.82 46.21 -19.87
C THR A 21 22.39 45.67 -19.97
N GLN A 22 21.45 46.59 -19.83
CA GLN A 22 20.28 46.86 -20.68
C GLN A 22 19.66 45.68 -21.47
N GLY A 23 18.43 45.33 -21.08
CA GLY A 23 17.28 45.23 -21.98
C GLY A 23 17.16 44.01 -22.87
N GLN A 24 16.36 43.03 -22.42
CA GLN A 24 15.40 42.36 -23.30
C GLN A 24 14.19 41.91 -22.47
N GLU A 25 13.09 42.65 -22.62
CA GLU A 25 11.75 42.19 -22.25
C GLU A 25 11.42 40.99 -23.13
N ILE A 26 11.23 39.82 -22.52
CA ILE A 26 10.60 38.68 -23.17
C ILE A 26 9.42 38.27 -22.29
N HIS A 27 8.25 38.73 -22.73
CA HIS A 27 6.92 38.18 -22.53
C HIS A 27 6.72 37.31 -21.27
N GLN A 28 6.05 37.89 -20.27
CA GLN A 28 5.19 37.14 -19.36
C GLN A 28 4.15 36.38 -20.20
N GLN A 29 4.43 35.11 -20.48
CA GLN A 29 3.35 34.17 -20.75
C GLN A 29 2.56 34.04 -19.44
N ASN A 30 1.38 34.66 -19.42
CA ASN A 30 0.29 34.26 -18.54
C ASN A 30 -0.03 32.81 -18.85
N THR A 31 0.70 31.91 -18.21
CA THR A 31 0.26 30.53 -18.04
C THR A 31 -0.99 30.63 -17.19
N PRO A 32 -2.16 30.14 -17.64
CA PRO A 32 -3.29 29.99 -16.75
C PRO A 32 -2.78 29.18 -15.56
N ILE A 33 -2.97 29.70 -14.36
CA ILE A 33 -2.89 28.88 -13.15
C ILE A 33 -4.01 27.86 -13.36
N VAL A 34 -3.65 26.70 -13.89
CA VAL A 34 -4.49 25.53 -13.83
C VAL A 34 -4.60 25.29 -12.33
N ASP A 35 -5.75 25.63 -11.77
CA ASP A 35 -6.15 25.14 -10.46
C ASP A 35 -5.89 23.65 -10.50
N SER A 36 -4.80 23.24 -9.85
CA SER A 36 -4.51 21.84 -9.66
C SER A 36 -5.60 21.39 -8.69
N GLU A 37 -6.71 20.90 -9.24
CA GLU A 37 -7.68 20.14 -8.48
C GLU A 37 -6.87 19.19 -7.60
N ALA A 38 -7.04 19.34 -6.28
CA ALA A 38 -6.41 18.44 -5.33
C ALA A 38 -6.69 17.02 -5.84
N PRO A 39 -5.65 16.15 -5.94
CA PRO A 39 -5.83 14.82 -6.51
C PRO A 39 -7.04 14.17 -5.85
N LYS A 40 -8.00 13.73 -6.67
CA LYS A 40 -9.22 13.06 -6.19
C LYS A 40 -8.80 12.04 -5.14
N LYS A 41 -9.24 12.24 -3.89
CA LYS A 41 -8.91 11.36 -2.77
C LYS A 41 -9.11 9.91 -3.21
N HIS A 42 -8.07 9.11 -3.09
CA HIS A 42 -8.13 7.68 -3.37
C HIS A 42 -9.33 7.07 -2.63
N PRO A 43 -10.07 6.11 -3.22
CA PRO A 43 -11.11 5.44 -2.47
C PRO A 43 -10.46 4.77 -1.24
N GLU A 44 -10.85 5.28 -0.08
CA GLU A 44 -10.38 4.81 1.21
C GLU A 44 -10.76 3.33 1.37
N VAL A 45 -9.94 2.60 2.13
CA VAL A 45 -10.35 1.27 2.57
C VAL A 45 -11.58 1.46 3.45
N SER A 46 -12.67 0.76 3.15
CA SER A 46 -13.87 0.82 3.97
C SER A 46 -13.82 -0.21 5.09
N LYS A 47 -13.24 -1.38 4.81
CA LYS A 47 -13.22 -2.52 5.73
C LYS A 47 -11.96 -3.36 5.54
N ILE A 48 -11.47 -3.94 6.63
CA ILE A 48 -10.40 -4.93 6.61
C ILE A 48 -10.95 -6.23 7.18
N ILE A 49 -10.73 -7.31 6.43
CA ILE A 49 -11.05 -8.67 6.84
C ILE A 49 -9.73 -9.40 7.03
N ILE A 50 -9.55 -9.99 8.20
CA ILE A 50 -8.37 -10.77 8.56
C ILE A 50 -8.85 -12.19 8.84
N GLN A 51 -8.22 -13.17 8.20
CA GLN A 51 -8.35 -14.56 8.61
C GLN A 51 -7.02 -15.04 9.18
N ARG A 52 -7.07 -15.69 10.34
CA ARG A 52 -5.94 -16.41 10.95
C ARG A 52 -6.38 -17.83 11.26
N GLY A 53 -5.88 -18.78 10.48
CA GLY A 53 -6.33 -20.16 10.57
C GLY A 53 -7.80 -20.24 10.13
N LYS A 54 -8.68 -20.63 11.05
CA LYS A 54 -10.12 -20.65 10.82
C LYS A 54 -10.83 -19.41 11.34
N GLU A 55 -10.19 -18.57 12.13
CA GLU A 55 -10.82 -17.42 12.75
C GLU A 55 -10.87 -16.26 11.75
N ILE A 56 -12.05 -15.66 11.55
CA ILE A 56 -12.26 -14.47 10.73
C ILE A 56 -12.57 -13.29 11.64
N PHE A 57 -11.90 -12.17 11.41
CA PHE A 57 -12.09 -10.90 12.09
C PHE A 57 -12.35 -9.81 11.06
N VAL A 58 -13.30 -8.94 11.35
CA VAL A 58 -13.72 -7.86 10.47
C VAL A 58 -13.69 -6.56 11.26
N SER A 59 -13.19 -5.51 10.61
CA SER A 59 -13.12 -4.18 11.22
C SER A 59 -13.28 -3.11 10.16
N ASP A 60 -13.96 -2.02 10.52
CA ASP A 60 -13.98 -0.81 9.72
C ASP A 60 -12.60 -0.15 9.75
N SER A 61 -12.18 0.45 8.65
CA SER A 61 -10.84 1.03 8.51
C SER A 61 -10.52 2.09 9.57
N SER A 62 -11.52 2.85 10.02
CA SER A 62 -11.39 3.89 11.05
C SER A 62 -11.06 3.35 12.44
N LEU A 63 -11.27 2.05 12.69
CA LEU A 63 -11.01 1.40 13.98
C LEU A 63 -9.65 0.66 14.01
N ILE A 64 -8.89 0.74 12.92
CA ILE A 64 -7.66 -0.03 12.75
C ILE A 64 -6.47 0.89 12.96
N CYS A 65 -5.50 0.46 13.77
CA CYS A 65 -4.18 1.08 13.81
C CYS A 65 -3.67 1.30 12.39
N ASP A 66 -3.45 2.57 12.02
CA ASP A 66 -2.94 3.01 10.73
C ASP A 66 -1.79 2.12 10.22
N GLY A 67 -0.91 1.68 11.13
CA GLY A 67 0.23 0.82 10.81
C GLY A 67 -0.08 -0.48 10.07
N LEU A 68 -1.18 -1.22 10.34
CA LEU A 68 -1.47 -2.45 9.57
C LEU A 68 -1.88 -2.10 8.14
N LEU A 69 -2.71 -1.07 7.99
CA LEU A 69 -3.19 -0.63 6.69
C LEU A 69 -2.02 -0.07 5.86
N GLU A 70 -1.20 0.80 6.44
CA GLU A 70 0.02 1.35 5.84
C GLU A 70 0.96 0.22 5.41
N ASN A 71 1.30 -0.69 6.32
CA ASN A 71 2.16 -1.84 6.02
C ASN A 71 1.60 -2.71 4.88
N SER A 72 0.29 -2.94 4.87
CA SER A 72 -0.36 -3.72 3.80
C SER A 72 -0.28 -3.02 2.45
N MET A 73 -0.47 -1.70 2.43
CA MET A 73 -0.33 -0.87 1.23
C MET A 73 1.13 -0.77 0.76
N ASP A 74 2.08 -0.77 1.68
CA ASP A 74 3.51 -0.82 1.37
C ASP A 74 3.87 -2.14 0.70
N LEU A 75 3.44 -3.29 1.24
CA LEU A 75 3.68 -4.57 0.60
C LEU A 75 3.01 -4.66 -0.77
N TYR A 76 1.79 -4.13 -0.93
CA TYR A 76 1.17 -4.01 -2.24
C TYR A 76 2.02 -3.17 -3.22
N THR A 77 2.57 -2.05 -2.74
CA THR A 77 3.43 -1.18 -3.54
C THR A 77 4.73 -1.88 -3.92
N VAL A 78 5.36 -2.61 -3.00
CA VAL A 78 6.54 -3.44 -3.26
C VAL A 78 6.24 -4.51 -4.30
N ALA A 79 5.14 -5.25 -4.13
CA ALA A 79 4.73 -6.31 -5.04
C ALA A 79 4.53 -5.77 -6.47
N TYR A 80 3.88 -4.62 -6.59
CA TYR A 80 3.54 -4.09 -7.91
C TYR A 80 4.71 -3.35 -8.58
N ARG A 81 5.43 -2.49 -7.84
CA ARG A 81 6.38 -1.52 -8.43
C ARG A 81 7.83 -1.99 -8.41
N ARG A 82 8.17 -2.99 -7.60
CA ARG A 82 9.57 -3.32 -7.32
C ARG A 82 9.87 -4.80 -7.53
N ASP A 83 9.43 -5.61 -6.57
CA ASP A 83 10.03 -6.92 -6.30
C ASP A 83 9.01 -8.07 -6.43
N GLY A 84 7.74 -7.77 -6.69
CA GLY A 84 6.73 -8.81 -6.84
C GLY A 84 6.78 -9.48 -8.21
N LYS A 85 6.90 -10.81 -8.18
CA LYS A 85 6.81 -11.65 -9.37
C LYS A 85 5.35 -11.90 -9.72
N LEU A 86 4.90 -11.45 -10.88
CA LEU A 86 3.55 -11.78 -11.38
C LEU A 86 3.46 -13.29 -11.64
N ILE A 87 2.60 -13.97 -10.89
CA ILE A 87 2.35 -15.41 -11.03
C ILE A 87 1.26 -15.67 -12.08
N GLY A 88 0.31 -14.74 -12.20
CA GLY A 88 -0.72 -14.78 -13.23
C GLY A 88 -2.01 -14.10 -12.80
N THR A 89 -3.06 -14.38 -13.56
CA THR A 89 -4.42 -13.97 -13.25
C THR A 89 -5.22 -15.21 -12.86
N LYS A 90 -5.92 -15.15 -11.73
CA LYS A 90 -6.83 -16.21 -11.25
C LYS A 90 -8.28 -15.71 -11.29
N ASP A 91 -9.21 -16.61 -11.54
CA ASP A 91 -10.63 -16.38 -11.23
C ASP A 91 -10.84 -16.50 -9.70
N GLU A 92 -11.79 -15.74 -9.15
CA GLU A 92 -12.11 -15.76 -7.73
C GLU A 92 -12.45 -17.17 -7.21
N LYS A 93 -13.00 -18.05 -8.06
CA LYS A 93 -13.27 -19.45 -7.70
C LYS A 93 -12.01 -20.27 -7.39
N GLU A 94 -10.86 -19.84 -7.88
CA GLU A 94 -9.56 -20.44 -7.58
C GLU A 94 -8.96 -19.94 -6.26
N LEU A 95 -9.63 -19.00 -5.60
CA LEU A 95 -9.27 -18.41 -4.31
C LEU A 95 -10.42 -18.62 -3.32
N PRO A 96 -10.67 -19.87 -2.88
CA PRO A 96 -11.88 -20.24 -2.15
C PRO A 96 -12.06 -19.47 -0.83
N PHE A 97 -10.98 -19.08 -0.15
CA PHE A 97 -11.04 -18.23 1.04
C PHE A 97 -11.70 -16.85 0.80
N LEU A 98 -11.68 -16.34 -0.43
CA LEU A 98 -12.38 -15.10 -0.78
C LEU A 98 -13.90 -15.29 -0.79
N GLN A 99 -14.39 -16.48 -1.14
CA GLN A 99 -15.82 -16.78 -1.13
C GLN A 99 -16.37 -16.78 0.30
N GLU A 100 -15.63 -17.36 1.25
CA GLU A 100 -16.01 -17.36 2.66
C GLU A 100 -15.98 -15.95 3.27
N SER A 101 -15.20 -15.03 2.70
CA SER A 101 -15.17 -13.63 3.11
C SER A 101 -16.36 -12.79 2.60
N GLN A 102 -17.13 -13.30 1.63
CA GLN A 102 -18.18 -12.55 0.94
C GLN A 102 -19.33 -12.06 1.86
N PRO A 103 -19.85 -12.85 2.83
CA PRO A 103 -20.88 -12.40 3.76
C PRO A 103 -20.48 -11.16 4.56
N TYR A 104 -19.19 -11.03 4.85
CA TYR A 104 -18.65 -9.92 5.66
C TYR A 104 -18.47 -8.62 4.87
N LEU A 105 -18.56 -8.65 3.54
CA LEU A 105 -18.45 -7.43 2.73
C LEU A 105 -19.63 -6.48 2.95
N GLN A 106 -20.84 -7.02 3.11
CA GLN A 106 -22.09 -6.25 3.23
C GLN A 106 -22.76 -6.39 4.61
N GLY A 107 -22.25 -7.29 5.46
CA GLY A 107 -22.79 -7.53 6.79
C GLY A 107 -22.23 -6.62 7.90
N SER A 108 -22.92 -6.62 9.02
CA SER A 108 -22.51 -6.06 10.33
C SER A 108 -21.87 -7.12 11.23
N GLN A 109 -21.45 -8.25 10.66
CA GLN A 109 -20.83 -9.34 11.39
C GLN A 109 -19.34 -9.06 11.50
N ASP A 110 -18.86 -8.95 12.74
CA ASP A 110 -17.49 -8.50 13.03
C ASP A 110 -16.51 -9.67 13.20
N GLU A 111 -17.02 -10.89 13.34
CA GLU A 111 -16.23 -12.12 13.55
C GLU A 111 -16.93 -13.34 12.97
N GLY A 112 -16.18 -14.39 12.67
CA GLY A 112 -16.75 -15.68 12.31
C GLY A 112 -15.70 -16.78 12.17
N GLU A 113 -16.14 -17.92 11.65
CA GLU A 113 -15.28 -19.10 11.48
C GLU A 113 -15.33 -19.60 10.03
N SER A 114 -14.17 -19.86 9.48
CA SER A 114 -13.93 -20.41 8.15
C SER A 114 -13.91 -21.94 8.21
N THR A 115 -14.41 -22.58 7.14
CA THR A 115 -14.26 -24.03 7.01
C THR A 115 -12.85 -24.43 6.58
N GLN A 116 -12.07 -23.47 6.08
CA GLN A 116 -10.72 -23.64 5.54
C GLN A 116 -9.68 -22.98 6.44
N ASP A 117 -8.50 -23.58 6.50
CA ASP A 117 -7.35 -22.96 7.17
C ASP A 117 -6.65 -22.03 6.17
N HIS A 118 -6.67 -20.74 6.43
CA HIS A 118 -5.96 -19.74 5.64
C HIS A 118 -5.49 -18.59 6.52
N THR A 119 -4.48 -17.86 6.04
CA THR A 119 -4.00 -16.65 6.69
C THR A 119 -3.93 -15.52 5.66
N TYR A 120 -4.76 -14.49 5.83
CA TYR A 120 -4.81 -13.36 4.91
C TYR A 120 -5.32 -12.06 5.55
N ILE A 121 -5.08 -10.95 4.84
CA ILE A 121 -5.68 -9.64 5.04
C ILE A 121 -6.34 -9.21 3.73
N ARG A 122 -7.64 -8.93 3.72
CA ARG A 122 -8.37 -8.34 2.58
C ARG A 122 -8.72 -6.89 2.91
N LEU A 123 -8.24 -5.98 2.07
CA LEU A 123 -8.55 -4.55 2.11
C LEU A 123 -9.71 -4.30 1.14
N VAL A 124 -10.90 -4.12 1.69
CA VAL A 124 -12.13 -3.87 0.93
C VAL A 124 -12.22 -2.39 0.59
N ARG A 125 -12.49 -2.07 -0.68
CA ARG A 125 -12.63 -0.68 -1.15
C ARG A 125 -13.48 -0.57 -2.40
N GLU A 126 -13.86 0.66 -2.71
CA GLU A 126 -14.52 0.95 -3.99
C GLU A 126 -13.56 0.74 -5.17
N PRO A 127 -14.07 0.30 -6.35
CA PRO A 127 -13.26 0.22 -7.56
C PRO A 127 -12.60 1.55 -7.90
N PHE A 128 -11.30 1.52 -8.16
CA PHE A 128 -10.50 2.64 -8.61
C PHE A 128 -10.04 2.41 -10.04
N ILE A 129 -10.39 3.33 -10.93
CA ILE A 129 -9.87 3.42 -12.30
C ILE A 129 -9.17 4.77 -12.42
N PRO A 130 -7.84 4.80 -12.58
CA PRO A 130 -7.09 6.04 -12.70
C PRO A 130 -7.49 6.80 -13.96
N GLU A 131 -7.58 8.13 -13.86
CA GLU A 131 -7.75 8.99 -15.03
C GLU A 131 -6.48 9.00 -15.89
N VAL A 132 -6.62 9.42 -17.15
CA VAL A 132 -5.48 9.53 -18.06
C VAL A 132 -4.43 10.47 -17.48
N GLY A 133 -3.18 10.02 -17.42
CA GLY A 133 -2.06 10.78 -16.87
C GLY A 133 -1.83 10.58 -15.37
N VAL A 134 -2.73 9.91 -14.64
CA VAL A 134 -2.51 9.52 -13.25
C VAL A 134 -1.63 8.26 -13.21
N ASN A 135 -0.43 8.38 -12.61
CA ASN A 135 0.52 7.26 -12.48
C ASN A 135 0.15 6.32 -11.33
N GLU A 136 -1.01 5.68 -11.46
CA GLU A 136 -1.50 4.72 -10.47
C GLU A 136 -2.23 3.56 -11.14
N PHE A 137 -2.40 2.47 -10.40
CA PHE A 137 -2.91 1.22 -10.96
C PHE A 137 -4.40 1.02 -10.69
N PRO A 138 -5.16 0.58 -11.71
CA PRO A 138 -6.56 0.21 -11.55
C PRO A 138 -6.68 -0.98 -10.60
N ARG A 139 -7.55 -0.87 -9.61
CA ARG A 139 -7.76 -1.90 -8.57
C ARG A 139 -9.13 -1.76 -7.92
N LYS A 140 -9.73 -2.87 -7.49
CA LYS A 140 -10.77 -2.85 -6.46
C LYS A 140 -10.16 -3.29 -5.14
N ASP A 141 -10.41 -4.51 -4.69
CA ASP A 141 -9.86 -5.01 -3.44
C ASP A 141 -8.40 -5.44 -3.59
N ILE A 142 -7.69 -5.43 -2.46
CA ILE A 142 -6.34 -5.99 -2.34
C ILE A 142 -6.39 -7.08 -1.28
N VAL A 143 -5.76 -8.22 -1.54
CA VAL A 143 -5.60 -9.29 -0.56
C VAL A 143 -4.13 -9.66 -0.40
N LEU A 144 -3.65 -9.72 0.84
CA LEU A 144 -2.32 -10.21 1.20
C LEU A 144 -2.52 -11.56 1.87
N PHE A 145 -1.89 -12.63 1.38
CA PHE A 145 -2.12 -13.97 1.91
C PHE A 145 -0.87 -14.83 1.92
N LEU A 146 -0.92 -15.89 2.73
CA LEU A 146 0.09 -16.94 2.78
C LEU A 146 -0.42 -18.19 2.07
N GLU A 147 0.44 -18.80 1.28
CA GLU A 147 0.20 -20.13 0.70
C GLU A 147 0.92 -21.19 1.54
N PRO A 148 0.22 -22.23 2.04
CA PRO A 148 0.82 -23.25 2.91
C PRO A 148 2.00 -24.01 2.27
N THR A 149 2.04 -24.06 0.94
CA THR A 149 3.07 -24.76 0.18
C THR A 149 4.40 -23.99 0.12
N VAL A 150 4.37 -22.67 0.32
CA VAL A 150 5.53 -21.78 0.29
C VAL A 150 5.40 -20.69 1.37
N PRO A 151 5.41 -21.08 2.66
CA PRO A 151 5.03 -20.19 3.77
C PRO A 151 6.02 -19.05 4.04
N ASN A 152 7.22 -19.10 3.45
CA ASN A 152 8.21 -18.03 3.56
C ASN A 152 7.87 -16.82 2.70
N ASP A 153 7.03 -17.00 1.68
CA ASP A 153 6.66 -15.94 0.75
C ASP A 153 5.30 -15.37 1.09
N ALA A 154 5.09 -14.10 0.73
CA ALA A 154 3.78 -13.47 0.78
C ALA A 154 3.21 -13.33 -0.63
N PHE A 155 1.90 -13.43 -0.75
CA PHE A 155 1.20 -13.22 -2.00
C PHE A 155 0.31 -11.99 -1.91
N VAL A 156 0.27 -11.22 -2.98
CA VAL A 156 -0.59 -10.04 -3.12
C VAL A 156 -1.52 -10.26 -4.29
N GLY A 157 -2.81 -10.43 -4.00
CA GLY A 157 -3.89 -10.44 -4.97
C GLY A 157 -4.47 -9.04 -5.16
N VAL A 158 -4.65 -8.63 -6.41
CA VAL A 158 -5.24 -7.34 -6.78
C VAL A 158 -6.44 -7.59 -7.67
N GLN A 159 -7.63 -7.22 -7.20
CA GLN A 159 -8.87 -7.43 -7.94
C GLN A 159 -8.99 -6.43 -9.09
N ASN A 160 -9.38 -6.92 -10.26
CA ASN A 160 -9.63 -6.07 -11.42
C ASN A 160 -10.92 -5.24 -11.20
N PRO A 161 -10.87 -3.90 -11.24
CA PRO A 161 -12.03 -3.05 -10.97
C PRO A 161 -13.12 -3.12 -12.05
N GLN A 162 -12.79 -3.58 -13.26
CA GLN A 162 -13.74 -3.72 -14.36
C GLN A 162 -14.24 -5.17 -14.53
N LYS A 163 -13.53 -6.13 -13.96
CA LYS A 163 -13.84 -7.56 -14.04
C LYS A 163 -13.68 -8.20 -12.67
N LEU A 164 -14.70 -8.07 -11.83
CA LEU A 164 -14.60 -8.35 -10.40
C LEU A 164 -14.24 -9.80 -10.04
N LYS A 165 -14.37 -10.75 -10.96
CA LYS A 165 -13.94 -12.14 -10.74
C LYS A 165 -12.47 -12.37 -11.02
N GLU A 166 -11.78 -11.45 -11.70
CA GLU A 166 -10.37 -11.60 -12.06
C GLU A 166 -9.46 -10.97 -11.00
N TRP A 167 -8.45 -11.73 -10.56
CA TRP A 167 -7.45 -11.33 -9.59
C TRP A 167 -6.05 -11.50 -10.17
N LYS A 168 -5.24 -10.43 -10.20
CA LYS A 168 -3.81 -10.54 -10.50
C LYS A 168 -3.06 -10.92 -9.24
N ILE A 169 -2.22 -11.95 -9.30
CA ILE A 169 -1.49 -12.48 -8.15
C ILE A 169 0.01 -12.23 -8.33
N TYR A 170 0.60 -11.55 -7.35
CA TYR A 170 2.03 -11.33 -7.24
C TYR A 170 2.59 -12.14 -6.06
N GLN A 171 3.75 -12.76 -6.24
CA GLN A 171 4.54 -13.38 -5.18
C GLN A 171 5.65 -12.42 -4.76
N VAL A 172 5.83 -12.23 -3.46
CA VAL A 172 6.91 -11.44 -2.87
C VAL A 172 7.72 -12.38 -1.97
N GLU A 173 8.92 -12.72 -2.44
CA GLU A 173 9.81 -13.69 -1.79
C GLU A 173 10.24 -13.22 -0.38
N ASP A 174 10.29 -14.13 0.59
CA ASP A 174 10.72 -13.89 1.98
C ASP A 174 9.84 -12.95 2.85
N TYR A 175 8.69 -12.47 2.34
CA TYR A 175 7.77 -11.61 3.08
C TYR A 175 6.71 -12.36 3.90
N GLY A 176 6.61 -13.69 3.81
CA GLY A 176 5.56 -14.49 4.46
C GLY A 176 5.63 -14.43 5.98
N ILE A 177 6.83 -14.57 6.55
CA ILE A 177 7.05 -14.44 8.01
C ILE A 177 6.70 -13.03 8.50
N TRP A 178 7.04 -12.00 7.72
CA TRP A 178 6.70 -10.62 8.04
C TRP A 178 5.18 -10.43 8.05
N LEU A 179 4.46 -10.91 7.01
CA LEU A 179 3.01 -10.78 6.91
C LEU A 179 2.32 -11.47 8.09
N LYS A 180 2.75 -12.70 8.44
CA LYS A 180 2.23 -13.42 9.60
C LYS A 180 2.36 -12.59 10.88
N LYS A 181 3.53 -11.98 11.12
CA LYS A 181 3.77 -11.14 12.30
C LYS A 181 2.88 -9.90 12.32
N GLN A 182 2.62 -9.27 11.17
CA GLN A 182 1.71 -8.12 11.09
C GLN A 182 0.28 -8.51 11.49
N ILE A 183 -0.19 -9.66 11.01
CA ILE A 183 -1.51 -10.21 11.36
C ILE A 183 -1.57 -10.51 12.86
N ASP A 184 -0.61 -11.28 13.38
CA ASP A 184 -0.59 -11.68 14.79
C ASP A 184 -0.51 -10.45 15.71
N LEU A 185 0.35 -9.48 15.41
CA LEU A 185 0.47 -8.25 16.19
C LEU A 185 -0.85 -7.48 16.20
N LYS A 186 -1.54 -7.36 15.06
CA LYS A 186 -2.82 -6.66 15.01
C LYS A 186 -3.85 -7.37 15.88
N LEU A 187 -4.02 -8.67 15.70
CA LEU A 187 -5.03 -9.45 16.42
C LEU A 187 -4.77 -9.38 17.93
N ASN A 188 -3.51 -9.48 18.35
CA ASN A 188 -3.12 -9.35 19.75
C ASN A 188 -3.44 -7.96 20.31
N LEU A 189 -3.16 -6.88 19.57
CA LEU A 189 -3.47 -5.51 20.00
C LEU A 189 -4.98 -5.21 20.04
N SER A 190 -5.76 -5.74 19.09
CA SER A 190 -7.20 -5.47 19.03
C SER A 190 -8.06 -6.40 19.88
N LYS A 191 -7.60 -7.61 20.16
CA LYS A 191 -8.39 -8.67 20.80
C LYS A 191 -7.73 -9.31 22.02
N GLY A 192 -6.47 -8.97 22.32
CA GLY A 192 -5.73 -9.54 23.45
C GLY A 192 -5.35 -11.02 23.26
N LEU A 193 -5.26 -11.47 22.01
CA LEU A 193 -4.88 -12.84 21.61
C LEU A 193 -3.37 -13.07 21.65
#